data_AF-A0A8T7B722-F1
#
_entry.id   AF-A0A8T7B722-F1
#
_cell.length_a   1.000
_cell.length_b   1.000
_cell.length_c   1.000
_cell.angle_alpha   90.00
_cell.angle_beta   90.00
_cell.angle_gamma   90.00
#
_symmetry.space_group_name_H-M   'P 1'
#
loop_
_entity.id
_entity.type
_entity.pdbx_description
1 polymer ?
#
loop_
_entity_poly.entity_id
_entity_poly.type
_entity_poly.pdbx_seq_one_letter_code
_entity_poly.pdbx_strand_id
1 'polypeptide(L)'
;MNNDIENILSQAQARLESDDVTEAMQLFEQALEIDPDSTAALFGAGSGHMKAGQFDAALAFFLKARDLEPEAVDIAYNLARCHAETGDRYAALLELQRATQYCRDDPIFCPAIADLLVKLGESKGAIELLARLPQLTPTDQILLARAQSLGGNLQEAVQLLFRLSEEVPRDALVAKELATTAANLRDYSVAIMAFERYLKASTPKAADYLRFADLLFLSQQTDRCEQAIKLAIDHGEDGAELYALRSKIARLKGDYELAIQTSRQAIKRFERQGQAWSILAELAPDEDVESLIQNLQALVSQAPAAAGVNHHYEALLRYALAHLHERLEQYEASVSALRDANLIQKAQFMERNAAYQRDNTEQRIDDLIKNYGSDVIDLPSATPGQDGNSPAPIFIVGMPRSGTTLVERILGQSNQVTMGGELETMQLIATEYTKQVGLGKLPKPAKMNEQQWQGLRSAYLDKKPEPCKAFLTDKLPHNFLNVGLILKLFPEAKIIQLRRNLQDVCLSIYSQPFAQGHSYACDLQDCEHFYQQAERLMTHWNGLHSPQLFNLQYENLVRQPDYYAQQLVEFCGLKWQPHYLDFHQNISPSFTFSEMAVRQPITAERINRWQAFQAYLPELSG
;
A
#
# COMPACT_ATOMS: atom_id res chain seq x y z
N MET A 1 -34.78 54.29 -5.21
CA MET A 1 -34.12 53.30 -6.08
C MET A 1 -32.84 52.76 -5.43
N ASN A 2 -31.71 53.48 -5.36
CA ASN A 2 -30.49 52.91 -4.72
C ASN A 2 -30.66 52.49 -3.24
N ASN A 3 -31.38 53.27 -2.42
CA ASN A 3 -31.64 52.87 -1.03
C ASN A 3 -32.61 51.67 -0.89
N ASP A 4 -33.44 51.40 -1.91
CA ASP A 4 -34.43 50.32 -1.85
C ASP A 4 -33.78 48.97 -2.17
N ILE A 5 -32.87 48.94 -3.17
CA ILE A 5 -32.14 47.72 -3.53
C ILE A 5 -31.11 47.31 -2.45
N GLU A 6 -30.37 48.27 -1.87
CA GLU A 6 -29.43 47.96 -0.77
C GLU A 6 -30.15 47.34 0.44
N ASN A 7 -31.36 47.81 0.76
CA ASN A 7 -32.17 47.25 1.84
C ASN A 7 -32.65 45.82 1.50
N ILE A 8 -33.09 45.58 0.27
CA ILE A 8 -33.49 44.24 -0.19
C ILE A 8 -32.30 43.27 -0.12
N LEU A 9 -31.12 43.69 -0.58
CA LEU A 9 -29.90 42.88 -0.55
C LEU A 9 -29.46 42.55 0.88
N SER A 10 -29.54 43.53 1.80
CA SER A 10 -29.24 43.30 3.21
C SER A 10 -30.19 42.29 3.85
N GLN A 11 -31.49 42.38 3.54
CA GLN A 11 -32.49 41.41 4.00
C GLN A 11 -32.24 40.02 3.40
N ALA A 12 -31.98 39.94 2.09
CA ALA A 12 -31.68 38.70 1.39
C ALA A 12 -30.47 37.97 2.00
N GLN A 13 -29.39 38.72 2.28
CA GLN A 13 -28.20 38.20 2.92
C GLN A 13 -28.47 37.68 4.33
N ALA A 14 -29.24 38.43 5.15
CA ALA A 14 -29.62 37.99 6.49
C ALA A 14 -30.46 36.71 6.45
N ARG A 15 -31.36 36.57 5.48
CA ARG A 15 -32.14 35.34 5.26
C ARG A 15 -31.26 34.15 4.90
N LEU A 16 -30.30 34.38 4.00
CA LEU A 16 -29.33 33.36 3.59
C LEU A 16 -28.45 32.89 4.77
N GLU A 17 -28.07 33.80 5.67
CA GLU A 17 -27.32 33.49 6.90
C GLU A 17 -28.17 32.72 7.92
N SER A 18 -29.47 33.00 8.00
CA SER A 18 -30.43 32.27 8.85
C SER A 18 -30.90 30.93 8.27
N ASP A 19 -30.32 30.50 7.14
CA ASP A 19 -30.65 29.28 6.39
C ASP A 19 -32.07 29.24 5.79
N ASP A 20 -32.72 30.40 5.69
CA ASP A 20 -33.97 30.59 4.95
C ASP A 20 -33.68 30.83 3.47
N VAL A 21 -33.17 29.78 2.81
CA VAL A 21 -32.65 29.86 1.44
C VAL A 21 -33.72 30.27 0.43
N THR A 22 -34.97 29.84 0.65
CA THR A 22 -36.08 30.15 -0.28
C THR A 22 -36.45 31.63 -0.24
N GLU A 23 -36.62 32.22 0.95
CA GLU A 23 -36.91 33.65 1.08
C GLU A 23 -35.73 34.50 0.60
N ALA A 24 -34.49 34.07 0.87
CA ALA A 24 -33.29 34.74 0.38
C ALA A 24 -33.25 34.81 -1.16
N MET A 25 -33.51 33.69 -1.84
CA MET A 25 -33.53 33.62 -3.30
C MET A 25 -34.59 34.54 -3.92
N GLN A 26 -35.80 34.60 -3.35
CA GLN A 26 -36.86 35.50 -3.81
C GLN A 26 -36.45 36.98 -3.68
N LEU A 27 -35.78 37.34 -2.59
CA LEU A 27 -35.30 38.71 -2.38
C LEU A 27 -34.16 39.07 -3.35
N PHE A 28 -33.25 38.13 -3.66
CA PHE A 28 -32.24 38.35 -4.69
C PHE A 28 -32.86 38.49 -6.10
N GLU A 29 -33.88 37.71 -6.44
CA GLU A 29 -34.63 37.86 -7.69
C GLU A 29 -35.31 39.23 -7.77
N GLN A 30 -35.96 39.69 -6.70
CA GLN A 30 -36.53 41.05 -6.63
C GLN A 30 -35.48 42.14 -6.83
N ALA A 31 -34.28 41.96 -6.25
CA ALA A 31 -33.17 42.88 -6.48
C ALA A 31 -32.73 42.87 -7.96
N LEU A 32 -32.71 41.72 -8.62
CA LEU A 32 -32.38 41.57 -10.05
C LEU A 32 -33.46 42.09 -10.99
N GLU A 33 -34.73 42.12 -10.58
CA GLU A 33 -35.80 42.79 -11.33
C GLU A 33 -35.61 44.32 -11.34
N ILE A 34 -35.08 44.87 -10.24
CA ILE A 34 -34.79 46.31 -10.11
C ILE A 34 -33.49 46.67 -10.83
N ASP A 35 -32.45 45.86 -10.68
CA ASP A 35 -31.15 46.02 -11.34
C ASP A 35 -30.60 44.66 -11.80
N PRO A 36 -30.81 44.31 -13.09
CA PRO A 36 -30.36 43.02 -13.63
C PRO A 36 -28.85 42.81 -13.59
N ASP A 37 -28.06 43.89 -13.52
CA ASP A 37 -26.59 43.85 -13.57
C ASP A 37 -25.98 44.14 -12.19
N SER A 38 -26.77 44.02 -11.11
CA SER A 38 -26.26 44.08 -9.74
C SER A 38 -25.41 42.83 -9.44
N THR A 39 -24.07 42.97 -9.42
CA THR A 39 -23.16 41.86 -9.10
C THR A 39 -23.47 41.24 -7.74
N ALA A 40 -23.80 42.06 -6.73
CA ALA A 40 -24.15 41.58 -5.39
C ALA A 40 -25.42 40.72 -5.39
N ALA A 41 -26.44 41.11 -6.16
CA ALA A 41 -27.67 40.34 -6.32
C ALA A 41 -27.42 39.02 -7.07
N LEU A 42 -26.62 39.06 -8.15
CA LEU A 42 -26.24 37.86 -8.92
C LEU A 42 -25.42 36.89 -8.07
N PHE A 43 -24.44 37.38 -7.32
CA PHE A 43 -23.62 36.58 -6.41
C PHE A 43 -24.46 35.95 -5.29
N GLY A 44 -25.37 36.73 -4.70
CA GLY A 44 -26.31 36.27 -3.67
C GLY A 44 -27.26 35.19 -4.19
N ALA A 45 -27.86 35.39 -5.36
CA ALA A 45 -28.72 34.41 -6.02
C ALA A 45 -27.96 33.11 -6.30
N GLY A 46 -26.76 33.19 -6.90
CA GLY A 46 -25.89 32.04 -7.13
C GLY A 46 -25.55 31.28 -5.84
N SER A 47 -25.22 32.01 -4.77
CA SER A 47 -24.92 31.44 -3.46
C SER A 47 -26.14 30.75 -2.82
N GLY A 48 -27.33 31.31 -2.97
CA GLY A 48 -28.60 30.69 -2.58
C GLY A 48 -28.84 29.35 -3.29
N HIS A 49 -28.69 29.33 -4.61
CA HIS A 49 -28.81 28.10 -5.40
C HIS A 49 -27.75 27.04 -5.00
N MET A 50 -26.50 27.44 -4.73
CA MET A 50 -25.49 26.50 -4.23
C MET A 50 -25.88 25.90 -2.88
N LYS A 51 -26.38 26.70 -1.93
CA LYS A 51 -26.88 26.19 -0.63
C LYS A 51 -28.04 25.22 -0.81
N ALA A 52 -28.90 25.43 -1.81
CA ALA A 52 -29.98 24.52 -2.17
C ALA A 52 -29.52 23.27 -2.96
N GLY A 53 -28.22 23.12 -3.24
CA GLY A 53 -27.68 22.01 -4.05
C GLY A 53 -27.96 22.13 -5.55
N GLN A 54 -28.40 23.29 -6.03
CA GLN A 54 -28.78 23.55 -7.42
C GLN A 54 -27.62 24.17 -8.20
N PHE A 55 -26.55 23.40 -8.40
CA PHE A 55 -25.29 23.90 -8.98
C PHE A 55 -25.42 24.41 -10.43
N ASP A 56 -26.23 23.77 -11.27
CA ASP A 56 -26.47 24.24 -12.65
C ASP A 56 -27.17 25.61 -12.69
N ALA A 57 -28.13 25.84 -11.79
CA ALA A 57 -28.81 27.13 -11.68
C ALA A 57 -27.84 28.20 -11.16
N ALA A 58 -27.02 27.85 -10.16
CA ALA A 58 -26.01 28.75 -9.61
C ALA A 58 -24.99 29.21 -10.67
N LEU A 59 -24.57 28.32 -11.58
CA LEU A 59 -23.65 28.65 -12.67
C LEU A 59 -24.16 29.83 -13.52
N ALA A 60 -25.45 29.87 -13.86
CA ALA A 60 -26.00 30.93 -14.70
C ALA A 60 -25.82 32.32 -14.07
N PHE A 61 -26.08 32.44 -12.76
CA PHE A 61 -25.92 33.69 -12.03
C PHE A 61 -24.45 34.08 -11.87
N PHE A 62 -23.58 33.14 -11.49
CA PHE A 62 -22.16 33.44 -11.33
C PHE A 62 -21.44 33.73 -12.65
N LEU A 63 -21.85 33.13 -13.77
CA LEU A 63 -21.30 33.45 -15.09
C LEU A 63 -21.60 34.90 -15.45
N LYS A 64 -22.84 35.35 -15.22
CA LYS A 64 -23.23 36.75 -15.43
C LYS A 64 -22.47 37.69 -14.49
N ALA A 65 -22.33 37.30 -13.21
CA ALA A 65 -21.57 38.08 -12.23
C ALA A 65 -20.09 38.23 -12.63
N ARG A 66 -19.48 37.16 -13.16
CA ARG A 66 -18.09 37.16 -13.65
C ARG A 66 -17.90 38.06 -14.86
N ASP A 67 -18.89 38.13 -15.76
CA ASP A 67 -18.81 38.99 -16.94
C ASP A 67 -18.82 40.48 -16.55
N LEU A 68 -19.41 40.82 -15.40
CA LEU A 68 -19.40 42.17 -14.81
C LEU A 68 -18.14 42.44 -13.99
N GLU A 69 -17.68 41.46 -13.20
CA GLU A 69 -16.50 41.57 -12.33
C GLU A 69 -15.51 40.40 -12.58
N PRO A 70 -14.72 40.47 -13.66
CA PRO A 70 -13.86 39.35 -14.09
C PRO A 70 -12.66 39.09 -13.16
N GLU A 71 -12.34 40.03 -12.27
CA GLU A 71 -11.21 39.94 -11.33
C GLU A 71 -11.65 39.51 -9.91
N ALA A 72 -12.95 39.30 -9.69
CA ALA A 72 -13.50 38.92 -8.39
C ALA A 72 -13.19 37.45 -8.05
N VAL A 73 -12.39 37.26 -7.00
CA VAL A 73 -11.85 35.95 -6.59
C VAL A 73 -12.96 35.02 -6.09
N ASP A 74 -13.91 35.56 -5.34
CA ASP A 74 -15.08 34.85 -4.79
C ASP A 74 -16.01 34.33 -5.89
N ILE A 75 -16.27 35.13 -6.93
CA ILE A 75 -17.06 34.71 -8.09
C ILE A 75 -16.36 33.54 -8.81
N ALA A 76 -15.08 33.69 -9.15
CA ALA A 76 -14.31 32.65 -9.83
C ALA A 76 -14.22 31.36 -8.98
N TYR A 77 -14.01 31.49 -7.67
CA TYR A 77 -13.99 30.36 -6.74
C TYR A 77 -15.34 29.63 -6.66
N ASN A 78 -16.46 30.35 -6.57
CA ASN A 78 -17.78 29.73 -6.53
C ASN A 78 -18.19 29.10 -7.87
N LEU A 79 -17.77 29.67 -9.01
CA LEU A 79 -17.90 29.01 -10.33
C LEU A 79 -17.13 27.69 -10.35
N ALA A 80 -15.87 27.70 -9.90
CA ALA A 80 -15.07 26.49 -9.85
C ALA A 80 -15.72 25.39 -8.98
N ARG A 81 -16.30 25.77 -7.83
CA ARG A 81 -17.06 24.84 -6.98
C ARG A 81 -18.27 24.25 -7.71
N CYS A 82 -19.06 25.09 -8.39
CA CYS A 82 -20.21 24.60 -9.14
C CYS A 82 -19.80 23.63 -10.27
N HIS A 83 -18.72 23.95 -10.99
CA HIS A 83 -18.17 23.04 -12.01
C HIS A 83 -17.64 21.73 -11.41
N ALA A 84 -16.99 21.76 -10.25
CA ALA A 84 -16.53 20.57 -9.57
C ALA A 84 -17.69 19.65 -9.14
N GLU A 85 -18.77 20.21 -8.58
CA GLU A 85 -19.96 19.47 -8.14
C GLU A 85 -20.78 18.91 -9.31
N THR A 86 -20.78 19.59 -10.46
CA THR A 86 -21.41 19.12 -11.71
C THR A 86 -20.53 18.14 -12.51
N GLY A 87 -19.30 17.88 -12.06
CA GLY A 87 -18.37 16.93 -12.67
C GLY A 87 -17.53 17.48 -13.83
N ASP A 88 -17.63 18.77 -14.15
CA ASP A 88 -16.76 19.42 -15.15
C ASP A 88 -15.43 19.85 -14.52
N ARG A 89 -14.53 18.87 -14.39
CA ARG A 89 -13.18 19.10 -13.85
C ARG A 89 -12.41 20.17 -14.63
N TYR A 90 -12.53 20.21 -15.96
CA TYR A 90 -11.74 21.12 -16.78
C TYR A 90 -12.16 22.57 -16.55
N ALA A 91 -13.47 22.84 -16.58
CA ALA A 91 -13.99 24.17 -16.28
C ALA A 91 -13.68 24.59 -14.84
N ALA A 92 -13.75 23.66 -13.88
CA ALA A 92 -13.37 23.94 -12.49
C ALA A 92 -11.91 24.42 -12.37
N LEU A 93 -10.98 23.73 -13.03
CA LEU A 93 -9.56 24.11 -13.01
C LEU A 93 -9.28 25.45 -13.72
N LEU A 94 -10.00 25.74 -14.80
CA LEU A 94 -9.88 27.02 -15.50
C LEU A 94 -10.31 28.20 -14.61
N GLU A 95 -11.42 28.05 -13.89
CA GLU A 95 -11.89 29.08 -12.97
C GLU A 95 -11.00 29.20 -11.72
N LEU A 96 -10.40 28.10 -11.23
CA LEU A 96 -9.40 28.18 -10.17
C LEU A 96 -8.11 28.89 -10.62
N GLN A 97 -7.70 28.71 -11.87
CA GLN A 97 -6.56 29.44 -12.43
C GLN A 97 -6.82 30.95 -12.42
N ARG A 98 -8.05 31.36 -12.78
CA ARG A 98 -8.49 32.76 -12.68
C ARG A 98 -8.49 33.25 -11.24
N ALA A 99 -9.13 32.51 -10.32
CA ALA A 99 -9.16 32.87 -8.90
C ALA A 99 -7.74 33.05 -8.33
N THR A 100 -6.82 32.15 -8.69
CA THR A 100 -5.41 32.17 -8.24
C THR A 100 -4.61 33.37 -8.77
N GLN A 101 -4.98 33.91 -9.94
CA GLN A 101 -4.36 35.10 -10.52
C GLN A 101 -4.65 36.35 -9.68
N TYR A 102 -5.85 36.44 -9.09
CA TYR A 102 -6.33 37.63 -8.38
C TYR A 102 -6.30 37.49 -6.85
N CYS A 103 -6.24 36.28 -6.29
CA CYS A 103 -6.27 36.05 -4.84
C CYS A 103 -5.02 36.52 -4.07
N ARG A 104 -3.94 36.92 -4.76
CA ARG A 104 -2.65 37.33 -4.15
C ARG A 104 -2.22 36.38 -3.01
N ASP A 105 -1.95 36.93 -1.82
CA ASP A 105 -1.57 36.24 -0.58
C ASP A 105 -2.73 36.32 0.46
N ASP A 106 -3.98 36.25 -0.02
CA ASP A 106 -5.19 36.38 0.80
C ASP A 106 -5.38 35.16 1.73
N PRO A 107 -5.48 35.37 3.07
CA PRO A 107 -5.55 34.27 4.04
C PRO A 107 -6.88 33.51 4.04
N ILE A 108 -7.90 33.98 3.32
CA ILE A 108 -9.20 33.33 3.19
C ILE A 108 -9.24 32.53 1.88
N PHE A 109 -8.88 33.15 0.76
CA PHE A 109 -9.00 32.53 -0.55
C PHE A 109 -7.87 31.57 -0.88
N CYS A 110 -6.63 31.82 -0.44
CA CYS A 110 -5.53 30.89 -0.70
C CYS A 110 -5.82 29.47 -0.16
N PRO A 111 -6.23 29.28 1.11
CA PRO A 111 -6.58 27.94 1.61
C PRO A 111 -7.84 27.37 0.96
N ALA A 112 -8.87 28.20 0.71
CA ALA A 112 -10.13 27.75 0.11
C ALA A 112 -9.94 27.21 -1.32
N ILE A 113 -9.14 27.90 -2.14
CA ILE A 113 -8.77 27.46 -3.49
C ILE A 113 -7.86 26.22 -3.41
N ALA A 114 -6.89 26.19 -2.50
CA ALA A 114 -6.00 25.04 -2.32
C ALA A 114 -6.77 23.77 -1.92
N ASP A 115 -7.80 23.87 -1.08
CA ASP A 115 -8.67 22.74 -0.72
C ASP A 115 -9.40 22.17 -1.94
N LEU A 116 -9.94 23.04 -2.80
CA LEU A 116 -10.59 22.60 -4.02
C LEU A 116 -9.59 22.01 -5.02
N LEU A 117 -8.38 22.57 -5.14
CA LEU A 117 -7.30 21.99 -5.94
C LEU A 117 -6.95 20.58 -5.45
N VAL A 118 -6.83 20.36 -4.14
CA VAL A 118 -6.59 19.02 -3.56
C VAL A 118 -7.73 18.05 -3.87
N LYS A 119 -9.00 18.47 -3.73
CA LYS A 119 -10.17 17.64 -4.11
C LYS A 119 -10.18 17.29 -5.59
N LEU A 120 -9.72 18.21 -6.42
CA LEU A 120 -9.51 18.00 -7.85
C LEU A 120 -8.18 17.29 -8.15
N GLY A 121 -7.39 16.84 -7.19
CA GLY A 121 -6.15 16.10 -7.48
C GLY A 121 -4.96 16.96 -7.97
N GLU A 122 -5.03 18.29 -7.87
CA GLU A 122 -3.96 19.22 -8.25
C GLU A 122 -3.06 19.58 -7.05
N SER A 123 -2.12 18.67 -6.74
CA SER A 123 -1.20 18.84 -5.59
C SER A 123 -0.27 20.05 -5.71
N LYS A 124 0.36 20.24 -6.87
CA LYS A 124 1.36 21.29 -7.08
C LYS A 124 0.78 22.70 -6.89
N GLY A 125 -0.37 22.97 -7.49
CA GLY A 125 -1.03 24.27 -7.37
C GLY A 125 -1.44 24.57 -5.93
N ALA A 126 -1.95 23.58 -5.19
CA ALA A 126 -2.30 23.74 -3.78
C ALA A 126 -1.08 24.07 -2.91
N ILE A 127 0.05 23.38 -3.12
CA ILE A 127 1.30 23.65 -2.38
C ILE A 127 1.83 25.05 -2.67
N GLU A 128 1.89 25.45 -3.94
CA GLU A 128 2.37 26.78 -4.35
C GLU A 128 1.50 27.90 -3.78
N LEU A 129 0.18 27.68 -3.72
CA LEU A 129 -0.75 28.67 -3.20
C LEU A 129 -0.64 28.84 -1.68
N LEU A 130 -0.53 27.74 -0.93
CA LEU A 130 -0.33 27.78 0.52
C LEU A 130 1.02 28.40 0.89
N ALA A 131 2.06 28.20 0.08
CA ALA A 131 3.38 28.79 0.30
C ALA A 131 3.41 30.33 0.20
N ARG A 132 2.36 30.97 -0.34
CA ARG A 132 2.24 32.43 -0.37
C ARG A 132 1.91 33.02 1.00
N LEU A 133 1.31 32.23 1.89
CA LEU A 133 0.88 32.70 3.19
C LEU A 133 2.07 32.79 4.15
N PRO A 134 2.26 33.92 4.86
CA PRO A 134 3.40 34.09 5.77
C PRO A 134 3.28 33.20 7.02
N GLN A 135 2.06 32.82 7.40
CA GLN A 135 1.77 31.93 8.52
C GLN A 135 0.61 31.01 8.14
N LEU A 136 0.78 29.71 8.40
CA LEU A 136 -0.25 28.70 8.17
C LEU A 136 -0.91 28.33 9.50
N THR A 137 -2.24 28.41 9.54
CA THR A 137 -3.01 27.88 10.67
C THR A 137 -2.88 26.34 10.74
N PRO A 138 -3.24 25.69 11.86
CA PRO A 138 -3.26 24.23 11.92
C PRO A 138 -4.05 23.57 10.79
N THR A 139 -5.20 24.16 10.41
CA THR A 139 -6.03 23.68 9.29
C THR A 139 -5.30 23.79 7.95
N ASP A 140 -4.59 24.89 7.72
CA ASP A 140 -3.82 25.10 6.48
C ASP A 140 -2.62 24.15 6.40
N GLN A 141 -2.00 23.83 7.54
CA GLN A 141 -0.91 22.83 7.60
C GLN A 141 -1.41 21.41 7.31
N ILE A 142 -2.60 21.05 7.80
CA ILE A 142 -3.24 19.77 7.44
C ILE A 142 -3.52 19.73 5.94
N LEU A 143 -4.04 20.82 5.38
CA LEU A 143 -4.30 20.91 3.95
C LEU A 143 -3.01 20.82 3.12
N LEU A 144 -1.93 21.47 3.56
CA LEU A 144 -0.60 21.35 2.95
C LEU A 144 -0.10 19.91 3.00
N ALA A 145 -0.26 19.21 4.12
CA ALA A 145 0.13 17.81 4.25
C ALA A 145 -0.68 16.89 3.32
N ARG A 146 -1.97 17.15 3.14
CA ARG A 146 -2.81 16.42 2.16
C ARG A 146 -2.34 16.68 0.73
N ALA A 147 -2.05 17.93 0.37
CA ALA A 147 -1.51 18.29 -0.94
C ALA A 147 -0.14 17.62 -1.20
N GLN A 148 0.74 17.60 -0.20
CA GLN A 148 2.02 16.90 -0.26
C GLN A 148 1.84 15.39 -0.44
N SER A 149 0.93 14.77 0.31
CA SER A 149 0.62 13.34 0.21
C SER A 149 0.11 12.96 -1.18
N LEU A 150 -0.81 13.75 -1.74
CA LEU A 150 -1.33 13.61 -3.08
C LEU A 150 -0.22 13.76 -4.16
N GLY A 151 0.74 14.64 -3.93
CA GLY A 151 1.92 14.81 -4.78
C GLY A 151 3.01 13.75 -4.61
N GLY A 152 2.80 12.73 -3.76
CA GLY A 152 3.78 11.67 -3.47
C GLY A 152 4.90 12.09 -2.50
N ASN A 153 4.79 13.26 -1.86
CA ASN A 153 5.71 13.78 -0.86
C ASN A 153 5.26 13.38 0.56
N LEU A 154 5.08 12.07 0.76
CA LEU A 154 4.54 11.51 2.00
C LEU A 154 5.46 11.77 3.20
N GLN A 155 6.78 11.79 3.01
CA GLN A 155 7.72 12.01 4.11
C GLN A 155 7.62 13.44 4.65
N GLU A 156 7.54 14.44 3.77
CA GLU A 156 7.33 15.84 4.13
C GLU A 156 5.98 16.03 4.84
N ALA A 157 4.93 15.36 4.35
CA ALA A 157 3.60 15.41 4.94
C ALA A 157 3.59 14.82 6.37
N VAL A 158 4.22 13.66 6.59
CA VAL A 158 4.38 13.07 7.93
C VAL A 158 5.17 13.99 8.84
N GLN A 159 6.29 14.55 8.39
CA GLN A 159 7.11 15.45 9.21
C GLN A 159 6.36 16.72 9.62
N LEU A 160 5.55 17.29 8.72
CA LEU A 160 4.70 18.44 9.00
C LEU A 160 3.65 18.08 10.06
N LEU A 161 2.88 17.02 9.82
CA LEU A 161 1.82 16.57 10.73
C LEU A 161 2.36 16.10 12.08
N PHE A 162 3.56 15.52 12.12
CA PHE A 162 4.22 15.09 13.35
C PHE A 162 4.55 16.29 14.23
N ARG A 163 5.16 17.35 13.67
CA ARG A 163 5.43 18.59 14.41
C ARG A 163 4.14 19.23 14.89
N LEU A 164 3.12 19.33 14.03
CA LEU A 164 1.82 19.88 14.41
C LEU A 164 1.16 19.07 15.54
N SER A 165 1.27 17.75 15.53
CA SER A 165 0.75 16.86 16.59
C SER A 165 1.44 17.08 17.94
N GLU A 166 2.70 17.53 17.95
CA GLU A 166 3.39 17.90 19.19
C GLU A 166 2.95 19.29 19.72
N GLU A 167 2.57 20.20 18.83
CA GLU A 167 2.04 21.53 19.20
C GLU A 167 0.60 21.45 19.73
N VAL A 168 -0.24 20.60 19.12
CA VAL A 168 -1.65 20.40 19.49
C VAL A 168 -1.98 18.93 19.82
N PRO A 169 -1.42 18.37 20.92
CA PRO A 169 -1.45 16.93 21.20
C PRO A 169 -2.84 16.34 21.52
N ARG A 170 -3.86 17.18 21.68
CA ARG A 170 -5.26 16.77 21.94
C ARG A 170 -6.17 16.96 20.73
N ASP A 171 -5.65 17.42 19.60
CA ASP A 171 -6.45 17.60 18.39
C ASP A 171 -6.65 16.24 17.69
N ALA A 172 -7.88 15.76 17.69
CA ALA A 172 -8.24 14.48 17.10
C ALA A 172 -8.07 14.47 15.57
N LEU A 173 -8.29 15.60 14.89
CA LEU A 173 -8.13 15.70 13.45
C LEU A 173 -6.67 15.59 13.06
N VAL A 174 -5.77 16.33 13.72
CA VAL A 174 -4.32 16.24 13.48
C VAL A 174 -3.81 14.82 13.72
N ALA A 175 -4.23 14.19 14.83
CA ALA A 175 -3.85 12.82 15.15
C ALA A 175 -4.32 11.82 14.06
N LYS A 176 -5.56 11.98 13.55
CA LYS A 176 -6.11 11.15 12.48
C LYS A 176 -5.37 11.33 11.15
N GLU A 177 -5.07 12.57 10.77
CA GLU A 177 -4.35 12.88 9.53
C GLU A 177 -2.91 12.37 9.59
N LEU A 178 -2.23 12.53 10.73
CA LEU A 178 -0.90 11.96 10.96
C LEU A 178 -0.93 10.43 10.85
N ALA A 179 -1.90 9.78 11.50
CA ALA A 179 -2.02 8.33 11.48
C ALA A 179 -2.22 7.79 10.06
N THR A 180 -3.10 8.44 9.29
CA THR A 180 -3.41 8.04 7.91
C THR A 180 -2.21 8.27 6.99
N THR A 181 -1.58 9.44 7.07
CA THR A 181 -0.43 9.79 6.24
C THR A 181 0.80 8.93 6.56
N ALA A 182 1.05 8.65 7.84
CA ALA A 182 2.13 7.76 8.28
C ALA A 182 1.87 6.31 7.86
N ALA A 183 0.63 5.82 7.90
CA ALA A 183 0.27 4.50 7.39
C ALA A 183 0.52 4.39 5.87
N ASN A 184 0.18 5.43 5.10
CA ASN A 184 0.46 5.50 3.66
C ASN A 184 1.98 5.54 3.37
N LEU A 185 2.76 6.22 4.22
CA LEU A 185 4.22 6.20 4.18
C LEU A 185 4.81 4.85 4.65
N ARG A 186 3.99 3.98 5.25
CA ARG A 186 4.39 2.72 5.91
C ARG A 186 5.31 2.93 7.12
N ASP A 187 5.21 4.10 7.76
CA ASP A 187 5.75 4.33 9.10
C ASP A 187 4.71 3.90 10.14
N TYR A 188 4.59 2.58 10.33
CA TYR A 188 3.61 2.01 11.24
C TYR A 188 3.83 2.43 12.70
N SER A 189 5.06 2.79 13.08
CA SER A 189 5.38 3.25 14.44
C SER A 189 4.67 4.57 14.74
N VAL A 190 4.85 5.56 13.86
CA VAL A 190 4.19 6.86 13.95
C VAL A 190 2.70 6.72 13.73
N ALA A 191 2.28 5.87 12.77
CA ALA A 191 0.87 5.67 12.46
C ALA A 191 0.08 5.14 13.67
N ILE A 192 0.59 4.10 14.34
CA ILE A 192 -0.08 3.49 15.50
C ILE A 192 -0.12 4.47 16.66
N MET A 193 1.00 5.14 16.96
CA MET A 193 1.07 6.16 18.01
C MET A 193 0.03 7.27 17.77
N ALA A 194 -0.04 7.79 16.54
CA ALA A 194 -0.99 8.83 16.18
C ALA A 194 -2.45 8.33 16.21
N PHE A 195 -2.70 7.09 15.78
CA PHE A 195 -4.04 6.51 15.83
C PHE A 195 -4.51 6.30 17.27
N GLU A 196 -3.63 5.89 18.19
CA GLU A 196 -3.94 5.82 19.62
C GLU A 196 -4.27 7.19 20.21
N ARG A 197 -3.56 8.25 19.79
CA ARG A 197 -3.91 9.64 20.17
C ARG A 197 -5.30 10.01 19.65
N TYR A 198 -5.62 9.69 18.39
CA TYR A 198 -6.94 9.90 17.81
C TYR A 198 -8.05 9.19 18.60
N LEU A 199 -7.86 7.91 18.95
CA LEU A 199 -8.83 7.16 19.74
C LEU A 199 -9.03 7.74 21.15
N LYS A 200 -7.99 8.32 21.76
CA LYS A 200 -8.07 8.99 23.08
C LYS A 200 -8.72 10.38 23.01
N ALA A 201 -8.55 11.08 21.90
CA ALA A 201 -9.03 12.46 21.71
C ALA A 201 -10.44 12.55 21.11
N SER A 202 -11.03 11.42 20.71
CA SER A 202 -12.36 11.35 20.08
C SER A 202 -13.31 10.45 20.87
N THR A 203 -14.54 10.28 20.36
CA THR A 203 -15.45 9.20 20.76
C THR A 203 -15.42 8.14 19.67
N PRO A 204 -14.59 7.08 19.80
CA PRO A 204 -14.40 6.10 18.73
C PRO A 204 -15.69 5.38 18.37
N LYS A 205 -15.91 5.18 17.08
CA LYS A 205 -16.98 4.33 16.55
C LYS A 205 -16.44 2.95 16.19
N ALA A 206 -17.33 2.00 15.91
CA ALA A 206 -16.97 0.65 15.48
C ALA A 206 -15.96 0.65 14.30
N ALA A 207 -16.21 1.49 13.29
CA ALA A 207 -15.33 1.68 12.14
C ALA A 207 -13.93 2.26 12.48
N ASP A 208 -13.77 2.99 13.60
CA ASP A 208 -12.46 3.47 14.04
C ASP A 208 -11.63 2.33 14.63
N TYR A 209 -12.25 1.44 15.42
CA TYR A 209 -11.58 0.24 15.92
C TYR A 209 -11.23 -0.73 14.81
N LEU A 210 -12.10 -0.89 13.79
CA LEU A 210 -11.80 -1.73 12.64
C LEU A 210 -10.62 -1.18 11.82
N ARG A 211 -10.57 0.14 11.59
CA ARG A 211 -9.42 0.79 10.93
C ARG A 211 -8.13 0.64 11.74
N PHE A 212 -8.22 0.74 13.05
CA PHE A 212 -7.06 0.49 13.92
C PHE A 212 -6.60 -0.96 13.87
N ALA A 213 -7.54 -1.91 13.85
CA ALA A 213 -7.25 -3.32 13.70
C ALA A 213 -6.52 -3.61 12.39
N ASP A 214 -6.97 -3.02 11.28
CA ASP A 214 -6.32 -3.17 9.97
C ASP A 214 -4.89 -2.60 9.99
N LEU A 215 -4.68 -1.41 10.58
CA LEU A 215 -3.34 -0.85 10.78
C LEU A 215 -2.43 -1.78 11.61
N LEU A 216 -2.98 -2.36 12.69
CA LEU A 216 -2.26 -3.32 13.53
C LEU A 216 -1.92 -4.60 12.77
N PHE A 217 -2.82 -5.08 11.90
CA PHE A 217 -2.56 -6.21 11.01
C PHE A 217 -1.42 -5.92 10.04
N LEU A 218 -1.43 -4.76 9.37
CA LEU A 218 -0.36 -4.34 8.45
C LEU A 218 1.00 -4.20 9.16
N SER A 219 0.99 -3.76 10.42
CA SER A 219 2.18 -3.69 11.27
C SER A 219 2.58 -5.02 11.92
N GLN A 220 1.88 -6.11 11.59
CA GLN A 220 2.11 -7.47 12.09
C GLN A 220 1.91 -7.66 13.61
N GLN A 221 1.16 -6.77 14.27
CA GLN A 221 0.84 -6.85 15.70
C GLN A 221 -0.46 -7.65 15.92
N THR A 222 -0.40 -8.96 15.69
CA THR A 222 -1.57 -9.87 15.63
C THR A 222 -2.43 -9.86 16.90
N ASP A 223 -1.83 -9.89 18.08
CA ASP A 223 -2.59 -9.93 19.34
C ASP A 223 -3.34 -8.62 19.61
N ARG A 224 -2.73 -7.49 19.28
CA ARG A 224 -3.39 -6.17 19.38
C ARG A 224 -4.46 -6.01 18.32
N CYS A 225 -4.23 -6.52 17.11
CA CYS A 225 -5.22 -6.55 16.04
C CYS A 225 -6.49 -7.29 16.50
N GLU A 226 -6.35 -8.48 17.10
CA GLU A 226 -7.47 -9.26 17.63
C GLU A 226 -8.26 -8.50 18.72
N GLN A 227 -7.55 -7.79 19.62
CA GLN A 227 -8.20 -6.93 20.61
C GLN A 227 -8.99 -5.79 19.97
N ALA A 228 -8.44 -5.14 18.94
CA ALA A 228 -9.13 -4.08 18.20
C ALA A 228 -10.34 -4.61 17.41
N ILE A 229 -10.24 -5.81 16.82
CA ILE A 229 -11.38 -6.51 16.18
C ILE A 229 -12.51 -6.73 17.20
N LYS A 230 -12.15 -7.21 18.41
CA LYS A 230 -13.14 -7.40 19.48
C LYS A 230 -13.82 -6.09 19.86
N LEU A 231 -13.07 -5.01 20.01
CA LEU A 231 -13.64 -3.68 20.28
C LEU A 231 -14.57 -3.21 19.16
N ALA A 232 -14.23 -3.45 17.89
CA ALA A 232 -15.11 -3.14 16.76
C ALA A 232 -16.45 -3.90 16.86
N ILE A 233 -16.40 -5.21 17.13
CA ILE A 233 -17.60 -6.05 17.33
C ILE A 233 -18.43 -5.54 18.50
N ASP A 234 -17.80 -5.27 19.64
CA ASP A 234 -18.48 -4.78 20.85
C ASP A 234 -19.19 -3.43 20.63
N HIS A 235 -18.73 -2.64 19.65
CA HIS A 235 -19.34 -1.38 19.21
C HIS A 235 -20.31 -1.53 18.01
N GLY A 236 -20.65 -2.77 17.63
CA GLY A 236 -21.67 -3.07 16.63
C GLY A 236 -21.16 -3.17 15.18
N GLU A 237 -19.87 -3.36 14.97
CA GLU A 237 -19.35 -3.66 13.62
C GLU A 237 -19.82 -5.04 13.14
N ASP A 238 -20.34 -5.11 11.91
CA ASP A 238 -20.85 -6.33 11.27
C ASP A 238 -20.68 -6.28 9.73
N GLY A 239 -19.76 -5.44 9.24
CA GLY A 239 -19.44 -5.25 7.82
C GLY A 239 -18.51 -6.33 7.24
N ALA A 240 -18.41 -6.39 5.91
CA ALA A 240 -17.63 -7.40 5.18
C ALA A 240 -16.14 -7.38 5.55
N GLU A 241 -15.60 -6.17 5.80
CA GLU A 241 -14.21 -5.91 6.17
C GLU A 241 -13.85 -6.52 7.53
N LEU A 242 -14.77 -6.50 8.50
CA LEU A 242 -14.60 -7.15 9.79
C LEU A 242 -14.41 -8.66 9.64
N TYR A 243 -15.32 -9.32 8.91
CA TYR A 243 -15.22 -10.76 8.68
C TYR A 243 -13.94 -11.11 7.91
N ALA A 244 -13.55 -10.28 6.94
CA ALA A 244 -12.29 -10.45 6.20
C ALA A 244 -11.08 -10.41 7.13
N LEU A 245 -11.00 -9.41 7.99
CA LEU A 245 -9.86 -9.23 8.89
C LEU A 245 -9.80 -10.29 9.99
N ARG A 246 -10.95 -10.62 10.59
CA ARG A 246 -11.06 -11.65 11.63
C ARG A 246 -10.68 -13.04 11.11
N SER A 247 -11.16 -13.42 9.92
CA SER A 247 -10.80 -14.69 9.30
C SER A 247 -9.32 -14.76 8.93
N LYS A 248 -8.72 -13.67 8.42
CA LYS A 248 -7.27 -13.58 8.15
C LYS A 248 -6.44 -13.77 9.42
N ILE A 249 -6.79 -13.08 10.52
CA ILE A 249 -6.08 -13.21 11.79
C ILE A 249 -6.21 -14.62 12.36
N ALA A 250 -7.41 -15.20 12.36
CA ALA A 250 -7.64 -16.56 12.83
C ALA A 250 -6.77 -17.57 12.04
N ARG A 251 -6.80 -17.48 10.70
CA ARG A 251 -5.98 -18.29 9.79
C ARG A 251 -4.48 -18.13 10.10
N LEU A 252 -4.01 -16.90 10.30
CA LEU A 252 -2.62 -16.61 10.60
C LEU A 252 -2.16 -17.10 11.98
N LYS A 253 -3.04 -17.09 12.99
CA LYS A 253 -2.74 -17.62 14.34
C LYS A 253 -2.88 -19.15 14.43
N GLY A 254 -3.42 -19.79 13.39
CA GLY A 254 -3.65 -21.24 13.36
C GLY A 254 -4.99 -21.67 13.94
N ASP A 255 -5.88 -20.73 14.25
CA ASP A 255 -7.26 -21.03 14.63
C ASP A 255 -8.10 -21.25 13.36
N TYR A 256 -7.87 -22.39 12.72
CA TYR A 256 -8.49 -22.73 11.44
C TYR A 256 -9.99 -22.95 11.56
N GLU A 257 -10.46 -23.45 12.71
CA GLU A 257 -11.88 -23.60 12.97
C GLU A 257 -12.58 -22.24 12.95
N LEU A 258 -12.06 -21.26 13.71
CA LEU A 258 -12.61 -19.91 13.70
C LEU A 258 -12.49 -19.25 12.32
N ALA A 259 -11.40 -19.46 11.60
CA ALA A 259 -11.20 -18.93 10.25
C ALA A 259 -12.26 -19.44 9.27
N ILE A 260 -12.54 -20.75 9.29
CA ILE A 260 -13.57 -21.38 8.45
C ILE A 260 -14.96 -20.89 8.86
N GLN A 261 -15.28 -20.88 10.17
CA GLN A 261 -16.58 -20.43 10.67
C GLN A 261 -16.86 -18.98 10.28
N THR A 262 -15.90 -18.09 10.50
CA THR A 262 -16.00 -16.66 10.16
C THR A 262 -16.15 -16.46 8.66
N SER A 263 -15.40 -17.21 7.84
CA SER A 263 -15.53 -17.14 6.37
C SER A 263 -16.90 -17.64 5.88
N ARG A 264 -17.44 -18.72 6.48
CA ARG A 264 -18.81 -19.18 6.16
C ARG A 264 -19.88 -18.15 6.53
N GLN A 265 -19.72 -17.44 7.65
CA GLN A 265 -20.61 -16.34 8.02
C GLN A 265 -20.51 -15.19 7.01
N ALA A 266 -19.28 -14.84 6.60
CA ALA A 266 -19.03 -13.79 5.62
C ALA A 266 -19.74 -14.06 4.28
N ILE A 267 -19.55 -15.24 3.69
CA ILE A 267 -20.14 -15.55 2.37
C ILE A 267 -21.67 -15.68 2.41
N LYS A 268 -22.27 -15.98 3.58
CA LYS A 268 -23.73 -15.98 3.73
C LYS A 268 -24.33 -14.57 3.72
N ARG A 269 -23.55 -13.57 4.14
CA ARG A 269 -24.01 -12.19 4.30
C ARG A 269 -23.54 -11.29 3.16
N PHE A 270 -22.36 -11.59 2.64
CA PHE A 270 -21.65 -10.87 1.60
C PHE A 270 -21.09 -11.90 0.61
N GLU A 271 -21.96 -12.43 -0.27
CA GLU A 271 -21.64 -13.57 -1.16
C GLU A 271 -20.36 -13.38 -1.98
N ARG A 272 -20.06 -12.14 -2.40
CA ARG A 272 -18.85 -11.80 -3.16
C ARG A 272 -17.67 -11.34 -2.32
N GLN A 273 -17.64 -11.62 -1.01
CA GLN A 273 -16.49 -11.31 -0.18
C GLN A 273 -15.35 -12.28 -0.54
N GLY A 274 -14.43 -11.83 -1.41
CA GLY A 274 -13.41 -12.68 -2.03
C GLY A 274 -12.41 -13.29 -1.06
N GLN A 275 -12.04 -12.58 0.02
CA GLN A 275 -11.11 -13.09 1.03
C GLN A 275 -11.67 -14.30 1.78
N ALA A 276 -12.96 -14.29 2.10
CA ALA A 276 -13.61 -15.39 2.77
C ALA A 276 -13.58 -16.67 1.90
N TRP A 277 -13.82 -16.51 0.59
CA TRP A 277 -13.65 -17.60 -0.37
C TRP A 277 -12.22 -18.10 -0.47
N SER A 278 -11.22 -17.20 -0.48
CA SER A 278 -9.81 -17.62 -0.47
C SER A 278 -9.45 -18.46 0.76
N ILE A 279 -9.97 -18.10 1.94
CA ILE A 279 -9.75 -18.86 3.19
C ILE A 279 -10.46 -20.22 3.13
N LEU A 280 -11.68 -20.29 2.60
CA LEU A 280 -12.39 -21.56 2.43
C LEU A 280 -11.70 -22.47 1.41
N ALA A 281 -11.20 -21.92 0.31
CA ALA A 281 -10.44 -22.69 -0.68
C ALA A 281 -9.19 -23.33 -0.05
N GLU A 282 -8.51 -22.60 0.82
CA GLU A 282 -7.30 -23.06 1.52
C GLU A 282 -7.61 -24.06 2.66
N LEU A 283 -8.65 -23.83 3.47
CA LEU A 283 -8.84 -24.50 4.77
C LEU A 283 -10.09 -25.36 4.91
N ALA A 284 -11.08 -25.26 4.02
CA ALA A 284 -12.31 -26.03 4.19
C ALA A 284 -12.02 -27.55 4.17
N PRO A 285 -12.78 -28.36 4.93
CA PRO A 285 -12.68 -29.82 4.87
C PRO A 285 -12.84 -30.35 3.43
N ASP A 286 -12.18 -31.47 3.11
CA ASP A 286 -12.19 -32.05 1.76
C ASP A 286 -13.61 -32.40 1.30
N GLU A 287 -14.48 -32.85 2.22
CA GLU A 287 -15.88 -33.17 1.94
C GLU A 287 -16.74 -31.98 1.49
N ASP A 288 -16.32 -30.74 1.78
CA ASP A 288 -17.05 -29.53 1.37
C ASP A 288 -16.60 -29.01 -0.01
N VAL A 289 -15.45 -29.45 -0.54
CA VAL A 289 -14.79 -28.85 -1.72
C VAL A 289 -15.69 -28.84 -2.94
N GLU A 290 -16.34 -29.96 -3.27
CA GLU A 290 -17.26 -30.03 -4.42
C GLU A 290 -18.42 -29.04 -4.31
N SER A 291 -19.01 -28.90 -3.11
CA SER A 291 -20.11 -27.97 -2.88
C SER A 291 -19.66 -26.50 -3.00
N LEU A 292 -18.45 -26.20 -2.53
CA LEU A 292 -17.85 -24.87 -2.64
C LEU A 292 -17.57 -24.52 -4.10
N ILE A 293 -17.07 -25.47 -4.90
CA ILE A 293 -16.87 -25.29 -6.35
C ILE A 293 -18.21 -24.95 -7.01
N GLN A 294 -19.25 -25.75 -6.78
CA GLN A 294 -20.57 -25.51 -7.40
C GLN A 294 -21.13 -24.12 -7.06
N ASN A 295 -21.07 -23.73 -5.78
CA ASN A 295 -21.54 -22.43 -5.33
C ASN A 295 -20.73 -21.28 -5.97
N LEU A 296 -19.40 -21.41 -5.98
CA LEU A 296 -18.51 -20.37 -6.48
C LEU A 296 -18.59 -20.25 -8.01
N GLN A 297 -18.70 -21.36 -8.74
CA GLN A 297 -18.95 -21.38 -10.18
C GLN A 297 -20.26 -20.69 -10.54
N ALA A 298 -21.35 -20.99 -9.81
CA ALA A 298 -22.63 -20.34 -10.01
C ALA A 298 -22.55 -18.82 -9.75
N LEU A 299 -21.77 -18.41 -8.74
CA LEU A 299 -21.56 -17.00 -8.39
C LEU A 299 -20.76 -16.24 -9.46
N VAL A 300 -19.64 -16.78 -9.94
CA VAL A 300 -18.78 -16.11 -10.94
C VAL A 300 -19.40 -16.12 -12.35
N SER A 301 -20.34 -17.03 -12.62
CA SER A 301 -21.09 -17.07 -13.89
C SER A 301 -22.14 -15.96 -13.99
N GLN A 302 -22.53 -15.36 -12.86
CA GLN A 302 -23.43 -14.22 -12.83
C GLN A 302 -22.64 -12.93 -13.00
N ALA A 303 -23.09 -12.04 -13.89
CA ALA A 303 -22.52 -10.71 -14.00
C ALA A 303 -22.71 -9.97 -12.65
N PRO A 304 -21.67 -9.31 -12.09
CA PRO A 304 -21.88 -8.46 -10.93
C PRO A 304 -22.86 -7.34 -11.27
N ALA A 305 -23.60 -6.85 -10.28
CA ALA A 305 -24.39 -5.63 -10.45
C ALA A 305 -23.47 -4.49 -10.92
N ALA A 306 -23.85 -3.77 -11.99
CA ALA A 306 -23.00 -2.78 -12.64
C ALA A 306 -22.54 -1.64 -11.69
N ALA A 307 -23.35 -1.31 -10.68
CA ALA A 307 -22.96 -0.39 -9.62
C ALA A 307 -22.20 -1.15 -8.51
N GLY A 308 -20.91 -0.85 -8.34
CA GLY A 308 -20.12 -1.33 -7.20
C GLY A 308 -19.32 -2.62 -7.42
N VAL A 309 -18.94 -2.96 -8.66
CA VAL A 309 -18.06 -4.09 -8.93
C VAL A 309 -16.71 -3.90 -8.23
N ASN A 310 -16.45 -4.73 -7.23
CA ASN A 310 -15.12 -4.83 -6.63
C ASN A 310 -14.28 -5.82 -7.46
N HIS A 311 -13.59 -5.32 -8.49
CA HIS A 311 -12.74 -6.14 -9.36
C HIS A 311 -11.68 -6.94 -8.60
N HIS A 312 -11.23 -6.46 -7.43
CA HIS A 312 -10.26 -7.19 -6.60
C HIS A 312 -10.89 -8.46 -6.01
N TYR A 313 -12.11 -8.35 -5.47
CA TYR A 313 -12.85 -9.54 -5.02
C TYR A 313 -13.16 -10.47 -6.18
N GLU A 314 -13.49 -9.94 -7.35
CA GLU A 314 -13.79 -10.76 -8.53
C GLU A 314 -12.60 -11.61 -8.99
N ALA A 315 -11.36 -11.08 -8.88
CA ALA A 315 -10.14 -11.84 -9.06
C ALA A 315 -9.94 -12.88 -7.94
N LEU A 316 -10.15 -12.51 -6.67
CA LEU A 316 -10.02 -13.44 -5.53
C LEU A 316 -10.98 -14.63 -5.61
N LEU A 317 -12.22 -14.43 -6.08
CA LEU A 317 -13.18 -15.51 -6.30
C LEU A 317 -12.63 -16.53 -7.31
N ARG A 318 -12.01 -16.07 -8.40
CA ARG A 318 -11.44 -16.96 -9.43
C ARG A 318 -10.17 -17.65 -8.97
N TYR A 319 -9.31 -16.99 -8.19
CA TYR A 319 -8.19 -17.66 -7.52
C TYR A 319 -8.69 -18.75 -6.56
N ALA A 320 -9.70 -18.46 -5.74
CA ALA A 320 -10.30 -19.44 -4.83
C ALA A 320 -10.89 -20.63 -5.60
N LEU A 321 -11.57 -20.38 -6.73
CA LEU A 321 -12.11 -21.43 -7.60
C LEU A 321 -11.00 -22.30 -8.20
N ALA A 322 -9.91 -21.68 -8.67
CA ALA A 322 -8.75 -22.39 -9.18
C ALA A 322 -8.12 -23.32 -8.13
N HIS A 323 -7.98 -22.84 -6.90
CA HIS A 323 -7.45 -23.62 -5.79
C HIS A 323 -8.35 -24.79 -5.39
N LEU A 324 -9.67 -24.59 -5.37
CA LEU A 324 -10.62 -25.66 -5.11
C LEU A 324 -10.57 -26.75 -6.20
N HIS A 325 -10.52 -26.35 -7.47
CA HIS A 325 -10.35 -27.31 -8.58
C HIS A 325 -9.04 -28.08 -8.49
N GLU A 326 -7.95 -27.41 -8.11
CA GLU A 326 -6.66 -28.08 -7.91
C GLU A 326 -6.72 -29.13 -6.80
N ARG A 327 -7.43 -28.88 -5.70
CA ARG A 327 -7.61 -29.86 -4.61
C ARG A 327 -8.32 -31.14 -5.06
N LEU A 328 -9.14 -31.07 -6.12
CA LEU A 328 -9.77 -32.23 -6.75
C LEU A 328 -8.98 -32.76 -7.96
N GLU A 329 -7.75 -32.29 -8.17
CA GLU A 329 -6.90 -32.62 -9.32
C GLU A 329 -7.52 -32.28 -10.69
N GLN A 330 -8.45 -31.32 -10.71
CA GLN A 330 -9.13 -30.83 -11.92
C GLN A 330 -8.32 -29.72 -12.59
N TYR A 331 -7.13 -30.07 -13.09
CA TYR A 331 -6.12 -29.10 -13.54
C TYR A 331 -6.57 -28.21 -14.70
N GLU A 332 -7.34 -28.72 -15.66
CA GLU A 332 -7.87 -27.91 -16.78
C GLU A 332 -8.78 -26.78 -16.28
N ALA A 333 -9.74 -27.11 -15.41
CA ALA A 333 -10.66 -26.17 -14.80
C ALA A 333 -9.92 -25.17 -13.88
N SER A 334 -8.93 -25.67 -13.14
CA SER A 334 -8.04 -24.82 -12.32
C SER A 334 -7.33 -23.78 -13.16
N VAL A 335 -6.72 -24.19 -14.30
CA VAL A 335 -6.03 -23.28 -15.22
C VAL A 335 -6.97 -22.27 -15.87
N SER A 336 -8.17 -22.68 -16.25
CA SER A 336 -9.18 -21.75 -16.78
C SER A 336 -9.48 -20.64 -15.75
N ALA A 337 -9.73 -21.02 -14.49
CA ALA A 337 -10.00 -20.06 -13.42
C ALA A 337 -8.78 -19.17 -13.10
N LEU A 338 -7.54 -19.72 -13.14
CA LEU A 338 -6.32 -18.91 -12.99
C LEU A 338 -6.18 -17.88 -14.10
N ARG A 339 -6.44 -18.24 -15.36
CA ARG A 339 -6.38 -17.30 -16.48
C ARG A 339 -7.36 -16.15 -16.30
N ASP A 340 -8.59 -16.44 -15.92
CA ASP A 340 -9.59 -15.41 -15.67
C ASP A 340 -9.20 -14.50 -14.48
N ALA A 341 -8.69 -15.08 -13.39
CA ALA A 341 -8.25 -14.33 -12.21
C ALA A 341 -7.14 -13.33 -12.57
N ASN A 342 -6.11 -13.84 -13.26
CA ASN A 342 -4.95 -13.06 -13.65
C ASN A 342 -5.30 -12.01 -14.72
N LEU A 343 -6.24 -12.28 -15.63
CA LEU A 343 -6.72 -11.31 -16.62
C LEU A 343 -7.38 -10.09 -15.94
N ILE A 344 -8.27 -10.35 -14.97
CA ILE A 344 -8.92 -9.27 -14.20
C ILE A 344 -7.87 -8.47 -13.45
N GLN A 345 -6.95 -9.14 -12.75
CA GLN A 345 -5.92 -8.46 -11.98
C GLN A 345 -4.96 -7.64 -12.86
N LYS A 346 -4.59 -8.15 -14.04
CA LYS A 346 -3.77 -7.43 -15.03
C LYS A 346 -4.47 -6.15 -15.51
N ALA A 347 -5.78 -6.21 -15.78
CA ALA A 347 -6.57 -5.03 -16.14
C ALA A 347 -6.57 -3.97 -15.02
N GLN A 348 -6.72 -4.38 -13.75
CA GLN A 348 -6.64 -3.46 -12.61
C GLN A 348 -5.28 -2.77 -12.49
N PHE A 349 -4.18 -3.48 -12.77
CA PHE A 349 -2.86 -2.89 -12.78
C PHE A 349 -2.70 -1.90 -13.94
N MET A 350 -3.27 -2.17 -15.11
CA MET A 350 -3.28 -1.24 -16.24
C MET A 350 -4.04 0.06 -15.92
N GLU A 351 -5.23 -0.04 -15.33
CA GLU A 351 -6.03 1.13 -14.92
C GLU A 351 -5.29 2.04 -13.94
N ARG A 352 -4.36 1.48 -13.16
CA ARG A 352 -3.54 2.20 -12.18
C ARG A 352 -2.16 2.61 -12.71
N ASN A 353 -1.90 2.45 -14.01
CA ASN A 353 -0.59 2.67 -14.63
C ASN A 353 0.55 1.86 -13.95
N ALA A 354 0.22 0.67 -13.44
CA ALA A 354 1.12 -0.23 -12.73
C ALA A 354 1.39 -1.54 -13.50
N ALA A 355 1.06 -1.58 -14.80
CA ALA A 355 1.33 -2.72 -15.66
C ALA A 355 2.83 -3.03 -15.73
N TYR A 356 3.17 -4.32 -15.84
CA TYR A 356 4.56 -4.74 -15.96
C TYR A 356 5.16 -4.28 -17.29
N GLN A 357 6.37 -3.73 -17.24
CA GLN A 357 7.11 -3.25 -18.42
C GLN A 357 8.49 -3.91 -18.43
N ARG A 358 8.74 -4.73 -19.45
CA ARG A 358 9.99 -5.49 -19.60
C ARG A 358 11.19 -4.56 -19.74
N ASP A 359 11.12 -3.59 -20.65
CA ASP A 359 12.16 -2.59 -20.89
C ASP A 359 12.56 -1.81 -19.62
N ASN A 360 11.58 -1.39 -18.81
CA ASN A 360 11.87 -0.71 -17.54
C ASN A 360 12.59 -1.64 -16.55
N THR A 361 12.23 -2.92 -16.54
CA THR A 361 12.90 -3.92 -15.70
C THR A 361 14.33 -4.11 -16.18
N GLU A 362 14.54 -4.35 -17.47
CA GLU A 362 15.86 -4.52 -18.07
C GLU A 362 16.76 -3.31 -17.79
N GLN A 363 16.26 -2.10 -18.05
CA GLN A 363 16.98 -0.86 -17.78
C GLN A 363 17.34 -0.71 -16.29
N ARG A 364 16.42 -1.05 -15.38
CA ARG A 364 16.69 -1.03 -13.94
C ARG A 364 17.80 -2.02 -13.56
N ILE A 365 17.78 -3.23 -14.12
CA ILE A 365 18.81 -4.25 -13.86
C ILE A 365 20.16 -3.79 -14.41
N ASP A 366 20.19 -3.21 -15.61
CA ASP A 366 21.40 -2.63 -16.22
C ASP A 366 21.98 -1.53 -15.35
N ASP A 367 21.14 -0.62 -14.85
CA ASP A 367 21.56 0.45 -13.96
C ASP A 367 22.10 -0.08 -12.62
N LEU A 368 21.51 -1.13 -12.05
CA LEU A 368 22.01 -1.75 -10.83
C LEU A 368 23.39 -2.38 -11.04
N ILE A 369 23.56 -3.17 -12.12
CA ILE A 369 24.84 -3.78 -12.49
C ILE A 369 25.92 -2.71 -12.69
N LYS A 370 25.57 -1.64 -13.41
CA LYS A 370 26.48 -0.53 -13.75
C LYS A 370 26.88 0.30 -12.53
N ASN A 371 25.95 0.59 -11.62
CA ASN A 371 26.20 1.51 -10.50
C ASN A 371 26.86 0.84 -9.29
N TYR A 372 26.90 -0.49 -9.24
CA TYR A 372 27.51 -1.26 -8.15
C TYR A 372 28.50 -2.30 -8.73
N GLY A 373 29.59 -1.79 -9.33
CA GLY A 373 30.71 -2.61 -9.77
C GLY A 373 31.67 -2.95 -8.63
N SER A 374 32.76 -3.65 -8.97
CA SER A 374 33.86 -3.95 -8.05
C SER A 374 34.61 -2.71 -7.57
N ASP A 375 34.52 -1.60 -8.32
CA ASP A 375 35.06 -0.28 -7.96
C ASP A 375 34.28 0.36 -6.80
N VAL A 376 32.99 0.07 -6.72
CA VAL A 376 32.15 0.50 -5.61
C VAL A 376 32.32 -0.49 -4.48
N ILE A 377 31.98 -1.77 -4.70
CA ILE A 377 31.94 -2.82 -3.66
C ILE A 377 33.36 -3.30 -3.30
N ASP A 378 34.05 -2.50 -2.50
CA ASP A 378 35.22 -2.93 -1.72
C ASP A 378 34.77 -3.60 -0.42
N LEU A 379 35.23 -4.83 -0.18
CA LEU A 379 34.79 -5.72 0.90
C LEU A 379 35.96 -6.09 1.82
N PRO A 380 36.33 -5.25 2.80
CA PRO A 380 37.15 -5.72 3.90
C PRO A 380 36.38 -6.80 4.68
N SER A 381 37.11 -7.81 5.17
CA SER A 381 36.53 -8.84 6.05
C SER A 381 36.15 -8.21 7.39
N ALA A 382 34.92 -7.73 7.53
CA ALA A 382 34.38 -7.29 8.80
C ALA A 382 33.82 -8.49 9.57
N THR A 383 34.30 -8.70 10.79
CA THR A 383 33.74 -9.70 11.70
C THR A 383 32.40 -9.18 12.25
N PRO A 384 31.34 -10.02 12.32
CA PRO A 384 30.09 -9.63 12.96
C PRO A 384 30.32 -9.09 14.38
N GLY A 385 29.74 -7.94 14.70
CA GLY A 385 29.69 -7.42 16.08
C GLY A 385 30.85 -6.54 16.53
N GLN A 386 31.65 -5.92 15.64
CA GLN A 386 32.73 -4.99 16.06
C GLN A 386 32.22 -3.79 16.89
N ASP A 387 30.96 -3.38 16.71
CA ASP A 387 30.39 -2.26 17.46
C ASP A 387 29.58 -2.71 18.69
N GLY A 388 29.37 -4.03 18.89
CA GLY A 388 28.65 -4.64 20.02
C GLY A 388 27.18 -4.24 20.21
N ASN A 389 26.67 -3.22 19.51
CA ASN A 389 25.41 -2.54 19.82
C ASN A 389 24.33 -2.67 18.73
N SER A 390 24.62 -3.26 17.57
CA SER A 390 23.67 -3.43 16.46
C SER A 390 23.65 -4.88 15.95
N PRO A 391 22.47 -5.41 15.55
CA PRO A 391 22.37 -6.76 15.02
C PRO A 391 23.07 -6.90 13.67
N ALA A 392 23.73 -8.03 13.44
CA ALA A 392 24.25 -8.39 12.12
C ALA A 392 23.10 -8.86 11.20
N PRO A 393 22.82 -8.19 10.07
CA PRO A 393 21.71 -8.58 9.20
C PRO A 393 22.00 -9.86 8.40
N ILE A 394 20.99 -10.71 8.27
CA ILE A 394 20.98 -11.87 7.39
C ILE A 394 19.85 -11.67 6.37
N PHE A 395 20.21 -11.30 5.15
CA PHE A 395 19.25 -11.13 4.06
C PHE A 395 18.98 -12.47 3.37
N ILE A 396 17.71 -12.85 3.25
CA ILE A 396 17.28 -14.07 2.57
C ILE A 396 16.52 -13.65 1.32
N VAL A 397 17.19 -13.74 0.17
CA VAL A 397 16.76 -13.16 -1.10
C VAL A 397 16.44 -14.24 -2.13
N GLY A 398 15.67 -13.86 -3.15
CA GLY A 398 15.33 -14.72 -4.27
C GLY A 398 13.97 -14.35 -4.87
N MET A 399 13.44 -15.20 -5.73
CA MET A 399 12.06 -15.02 -6.20
C MET A 399 11.05 -15.32 -5.07
N PRO A 400 9.92 -14.61 -5.00
CA PRO A 400 8.81 -15.05 -4.14
C PRO A 400 8.50 -16.53 -4.39
N ARG A 401 8.08 -17.26 -3.35
CA ARG A 401 7.77 -18.71 -3.44
C ARG A 401 8.95 -19.65 -3.73
N SER A 402 10.20 -19.17 -3.72
CA SER A 402 11.40 -20.01 -3.88
C SER A 402 11.79 -20.83 -2.63
N GLY A 403 11.13 -20.62 -1.48
CA GLY A 403 11.44 -21.31 -0.23
C GLY A 403 12.15 -20.45 0.82
N THR A 404 12.23 -19.13 0.63
CA THR A 404 12.85 -18.20 1.59
C THR A 404 12.27 -18.31 3.02
N THR A 405 10.95 -18.53 3.17
CA THR A 405 10.31 -18.68 4.49
C THR A 405 10.81 -19.93 5.22
N LEU A 406 11.11 -21.01 4.51
CA LEU A 406 11.68 -22.23 5.11
C LEU A 406 13.07 -21.96 5.68
N VAL A 407 13.91 -21.26 4.93
CA VAL A 407 15.27 -20.90 5.36
C VAL A 407 15.26 -19.99 6.59
N GLU A 408 14.39 -18.98 6.61
CA GLU A 408 14.22 -18.13 7.79
C GLU A 408 13.78 -18.93 9.02
N ARG A 409 12.87 -19.88 8.86
CA ARG A 409 12.38 -20.75 9.94
C ARG A 409 13.45 -21.66 10.51
N ILE A 410 14.32 -22.20 9.65
CA ILE A 410 15.50 -22.98 10.06
C ILE A 410 16.43 -22.10 10.90
N LEU A 411 16.81 -20.92 10.39
CA LEU A 411 17.69 -19.99 11.12
C LEU A 411 17.05 -19.46 12.43
N GLY A 412 15.73 -19.27 12.40
CA GLY A 412 14.93 -18.79 13.53
C GLY A 412 14.85 -19.76 14.71
N GLN A 413 15.31 -21.01 14.56
CA GLN A 413 15.48 -21.92 15.70
C GLN A 413 16.62 -21.48 16.65
N SER A 414 17.54 -20.64 16.16
CA SER A 414 18.59 -20.06 17.00
C SER A 414 18.05 -19.06 18.02
N ASN A 415 18.48 -19.20 19.28
CA ASN A 415 18.21 -18.19 20.30
C ASN A 415 18.92 -16.85 20.04
N GLN A 416 19.85 -16.77 19.09
CA GLN A 416 20.57 -15.55 18.68
C GLN A 416 19.93 -14.83 17.48
N VAL A 417 18.92 -15.43 16.84
CA VAL A 417 18.28 -14.88 15.64
C VAL A 417 16.91 -14.29 15.95
N THR A 418 16.68 -13.07 15.47
CA THR A 418 15.37 -12.43 15.37
C THR A 418 14.83 -12.66 13.97
N MET A 419 13.62 -13.23 13.86
CA MET A 419 12.91 -13.35 12.58
C MET A 419 12.25 -12.03 12.24
N GLY A 420 12.79 -11.30 11.26
CA GLY A 420 12.23 -10.02 10.83
C GLY A 420 11.07 -10.18 9.84
N GLY A 421 10.93 -11.33 9.19
CA GLY A 421 9.95 -11.54 8.15
C GLY A 421 10.26 -10.71 6.90
N GLU A 422 9.23 -10.18 6.26
CA GLU A 422 9.36 -9.32 5.08
C GLU A 422 9.52 -7.85 5.50
N LEU A 423 10.76 -7.40 5.71
CA LEU A 423 11.04 -6.01 6.09
C LEU A 423 11.17 -5.14 4.83
N GLU A 424 10.23 -4.21 4.66
CA GLU A 424 10.21 -3.31 3.49
C GLU A 424 11.23 -2.17 3.59
N THR A 425 11.87 -2.01 4.75
CA THR A 425 12.80 -0.92 5.06
C THR A 425 13.89 -0.76 4.02
N MET A 426 14.53 -1.85 3.58
CA MET A 426 15.60 -1.78 2.59
C MET A 426 15.09 -1.30 1.23
N GLN A 427 13.89 -1.73 0.80
CA GLN A 427 13.28 -1.25 -0.44
C GLN A 427 12.93 0.24 -0.36
N LEU A 428 12.37 0.68 0.76
CA LEU A 428 12.04 2.10 0.98
C LEU A 428 13.30 2.97 0.94
N ILE A 429 14.38 2.53 1.59
CA ILE A 429 15.68 3.21 1.56
C ILE A 429 16.24 3.27 0.13
N ALA A 430 16.20 2.16 -0.60
CA ALA A 430 16.68 2.11 -1.98
C ALA A 430 15.89 3.03 -2.91
N THR A 431 14.56 3.02 -2.81
CA THR A 431 13.68 3.89 -3.62
C THR A 431 13.91 5.36 -3.31
N GLU A 432 13.98 5.74 -2.04
CA GLU A 432 14.23 7.13 -1.66
C GLU A 432 15.63 7.59 -2.09
N TYR A 433 16.64 6.73 -1.93
CA TYR A 433 17.98 7.01 -2.44
C TYR A 433 17.98 7.27 -3.95
N THR A 434 17.35 6.40 -4.75
CA THR A 434 17.23 6.59 -6.20
C THR A 434 16.51 7.89 -6.55
N LYS A 435 15.43 8.24 -5.83
CA LYS A 435 14.71 9.51 -5.99
C LYS A 435 15.63 10.71 -5.72
N GLN A 436 16.36 10.71 -4.60
CA GLN A 436 17.26 11.81 -4.24
C GLN A 436 18.44 11.95 -5.20
N VAL A 437 18.96 10.85 -5.74
CA VAL A 437 19.97 10.88 -6.80
C VAL A 437 19.40 11.50 -8.08
N GLY A 438 18.19 11.12 -8.49
CA GLY A 438 17.51 11.71 -9.65
C GLY A 438 17.24 13.21 -9.50
N LEU A 439 17.00 13.68 -8.27
CA LEU A 439 16.85 15.09 -7.94
C LEU A 439 18.19 15.84 -7.73
N GLY A 440 19.33 15.15 -7.85
CA GLY A 440 20.65 15.74 -7.61
C GLY A 440 20.94 16.09 -6.15
N LYS A 441 20.10 15.64 -5.21
CA LYS A 441 20.27 15.86 -3.76
C LYS A 441 21.29 14.90 -3.15
N LEU A 442 21.43 13.70 -3.69
CA LEU A 442 22.46 12.74 -3.32
C LEU A 442 23.33 12.33 -4.53
N PRO A 443 24.62 12.01 -4.31
CA PRO A 443 25.49 11.50 -5.36
C PRO A 443 25.19 10.03 -5.69
N LYS A 444 25.62 9.59 -6.88
CA LYS A 444 25.65 8.15 -7.25
C LYS A 444 26.59 7.35 -6.33
N PRO A 445 26.45 6.00 -6.23
CA PRO A 445 27.19 5.19 -5.27
C PRO A 445 28.72 5.42 -5.27
N ALA A 446 29.34 5.51 -6.44
CA ALA A 446 30.78 5.74 -6.59
C ALA A 446 31.29 7.10 -6.03
N LYS A 447 30.38 8.03 -5.72
CA LYS A 447 30.70 9.37 -5.20
C LYS A 447 30.10 9.64 -3.81
N MET A 448 29.41 8.67 -3.22
CA MET A 448 28.90 8.76 -1.86
C MET A 448 30.07 8.74 -0.87
N ASN A 449 29.99 9.61 0.14
CA ASN A 449 30.95 9.61 1.24
C ASN A 449 30.49 8.72 2.40
N GLU A 450 31.39 8.45 3.35
CA GLU A 450 31.12 7.57 4.49
C GLU A 450 29.95 8.05 5.35
N GLN A 451 29.84 9.36 5.60
CA GLN A 451 28.74 9.92 6.41
C GLN A 451 27.37 9.67 5.77
N GLN A 452 27.27 9.78 4.44
CA GLN A 452 26.04 9.51 3.71
C GLN A 452 25.68 8.01 3.79
N TRP A 453 26.65 7.10 3.66
CA TRP A 453 26.42 5.67 3.85
C TRP A 453 25.97 5.32 5.26
N GLN A 454 26.63 5.90 6.27
CA GLN A 454 26.25 5.72 7.68
C GLN A 454 24.84 6.23 7.97
N GLY A 455 24.40 7.30 7.31
CA GLY A 455 23.03 7.80 7.40
C GLY A 455 22.01 6.77 6.90
N LEU A 456 22.25 6.17 5.73
CA LEU A 456 21.37 5.11 5.18
C LEU A 456 21.39 3.83 6.03
N ARG A 457 22.56 3.45 6.56
CA ARG A 457 22.70 2.31 7.47
C ARG A 457 21.90 2.53 8.76
N SER A 458 22.00 3.71 9.36
CA SER A 458 21.26 4.08 10.57
C SER A 458 19.76 4.05 10.33
N ALA A 459 19.29 4.60 9.20
CA ALA A 459 17.88 4.58 8.84
C ALA A 459 17.28 3.16 8.73
N TYR A 460 18.09 2.17 8.33
CA TYR A 460 17.68 0.77 8.35
C TYR A 460 17.61 0.21 9.78
N LEU A 461 18.66 0.41 10.57
CA LEU A 461 18.78 -0.11 11.94
C LEU A 461 17.77 0.51 12.91
N ASP A 462 17.37 1.76 12.69
CA ASP A 462 16.35 2.46 13.50
C ASP A 462 14.96 1.81 13.37
N LYS A 463 14.71 1.10 12.26
CA LYS A 463 13.43 0.41 11.99
C LYS A 463 13.46 -1.09 12.31
N LYS A 464 14.54 -1.59 12.93
CA LYS A 464 14.62 -3.01 13.32
C LYS A 464 13.54 -3.35 14.37
N PRO A 465 13.05 -4.60 14.41
CA PRO A 465 12.20 -5.07 15.50
C PRO A 465 12.92 -4.97 16.85
N GLU A 466 12.21 -4.56 17.91
CA GLU A 466 12.71 -4.48 19.28
C GLU A 466 11.92 -5.43 20.22
N PRO A 467 12.57 -6.18 21.13
CA PRO A 467 14.02 -6.30 21.27
C PRO A 467 14.66 -7.10 20.14
N CYS A 468 15.82 -6.68 19.67
CA CYS A 468 16.59 -7.40 18.64
C CYS A 468 17.75 -8.21 19.25
N LYS A 469 17.89 -9.46 18.81
CA LYS A 469 19.03 -10.35 19.15
C LYS A 469 20.27 -10.04 18.29
N ALA A 470 21.36 -10.78 18.48
CA ALA A 470 22.63 -10.58 17.76
C ALA A 470 22.51 -10.64 16.23
N PHE A 471 21.58 -11.43 15.70
CA PHE A 471 21.29 -11.51 14.28
C PHE A 471 19.85 -11.13 13.99
N LEU A 472 19.63 -10.42 12.88
CA LEU A 472 18.31 -10.07 12.36
C LEU A 472 18.18 -10.62 10.96
N THR A 473 17.19 -11.50 10.74
CA THR A 473 16.85 -11.90 9.37
C THR A 473 15.94 -10.87 8.72
N ASP A 474 16.25 -10.49 7.49
CA ASP A 474 15.35 -9.79 6.58
C ASP A 474 15.07 -10.72 5.40
N LYS A 475 13.86 -11.27 5.37
CA LYS A 475 13.40 -12.25 4.38
C LYS A 475 12.40 -11.60 3.45
N LEU A 476 12.67 -10.41 2.92
CA LEU A 476 11.96 -9.90 1.75
C LEU A 476 12.63 -10.42 0.47
N PRO A 477 12.01 -11.35 -0.32
CA PRO A 477 12.70 -12.03 -1.42
C PRO A 477 13.32 -11.06 -2.44
N HIS A 478 12.58 -10.00 -2.77
CA HIS A 478 12.98 -8.96 -3.73
C HIS A 478 14.19 -8.11 -3.31
N ASN A 479 14.71 -8.26 -2.08
CA ASN A 479 15.98 -7.64 -1.71
C ASN A 479 17.16 -8.10 -2.57
N PHE A 480 16.98 -9.11 -3.45
CA PHE A 480 17.92 -9.42 -4.54
C PHE A 480 18.24 -8.18 -5.43
N LEU A 481 17.28 -7.26 -5.59
CA LEU A 481 17.45 -5.99 -6.30
C LEU A 481 18.37 -5.01 -5.57
N ASN A 482 18.57 -5.21 -4.27
CA ASN A 482 19.27 -4.29 -3.38
C ASN A 482 20.61 -4.86 -2.87
N VAL A 483 21.06 -6.02 -3.35
CA VAL A 483 22.28 -6.68 -2.86
C VAL A 483 23.50 -5.76 -2.93
N GLY A 484 23.70 -5.04 -4.04
CA GLY A 484 24.81 -4.09 -4.15
C GLY A 484 24.81 -2.99 -3.09
N LEU A 485 23.62 -2.47 -2.74
CA LEU A 485 23.44 -1.50 -1.66
C LEU A 485 23.64 -2.15 -0.29
N ILE A 486 23.08 -3.33 -0.07
CA ILE A 486 23.20 -4.09 1.19
C ILE A 486 24.68 -4.37 1.52
N LEU A 487 25.45 -4.89 0.56
CA LEU A 487 26.88 -5.17 0.72
C LEU A 487 27.66 -3.90 1.11
N LYS A 488 27.18 -2.71 0.68
CA LYS A 488 27.79 -1.44 1.06
C LYS A 488 27.39 -0.91 2.42
N LEU A 489 26.12 -1.03 2.79
CA LEU A 489 25.64 -0.59 4.09
C LEU A 489 26.11 -1.52 5.22
N PHE A 490 26.28 -2.81 4.92
CA PHE A 490 26.55 -3.85 5.91
C PHE A 490 27.69 -4.80 5.46
N PRO A 491 28.95 -4.41 5.68
CA PRO A 491 30.11 -5.29 5.44
C PRO A 491 30.11 -6.57 6.29
N GLU A 492 29.27 -6.66 7.31
CA GLU A 492 29.07 -7.84 8.14
C GLU A 492 27.87 -8.69 7.73
N ALA A 493 27.05 -8.22 6.78
CA ALA A 493 25.83 -8.93 6.41
C ALA A 493 26.11 -10.29 5.76
N LYS A 494 25.15 -11.19 5.92
CA LYS A 494 25.10 -12.46 5.19
C LYS A 494 23.91 -12.42 4.25
N ILE A 495 24.12 -12.80 3.00
CA ILE A 495 23.11 -12.80 1.95
C ILE A 495 22.96 -14.23 1.45
N ILE A 496 21.77 -14.80 1.66
CA ILE A 496 21.43 -16.15 1.24
C ILE A 496 20.52 -16.03 0.02
N GLN A 497 21.01 -16.40 -1.16
CA GLN A 497 20.21 -16.49 -2.38
C GLN A 497 19.52 -17.85 -2.45
N LEU A 498 18.19 -17.85 -2.45
CA LEU A 498 17.37 -19.02 -2.72
C LEU A 498 17.03 -19.11 -4.21
N ARG A 499 17.38 -20.25 -4.81
CA ARG A 499 16.98 -20.65 -6.16
C ARG A 499 16.07 -21.86 -6.10
N ARG A 500 15.13 -21.93 -7.01
CA ARG A 500 14.18 -23.04 -7.17
C ARG A 500 13.86 -23.20 -8.64
N ASN A 501 13.42 -24.39 -9.06
CA ASN A 501 12.98 -24.62 -10.43
C ASN A 501 12.04 -23.49 -10.95
N LEU A 502 12.37 -22.97 -12.14
CA LEU A 502 11.69 -21.82 -12.75
C LEU A 502 10.19 -22.08 -12.92
N GLN A 503 9.81 -23.26 -13.42
CA GLN A 503 8.42 -23.60 -13.68
C GLN A 503 7.59 -23.68 -12.41
N ASP A 504 8.12 -24.31 -11.35
CA ASP A 504 7.46 -24.36 -10.04
C ASP A 504 7.29 -22.97 -9.42
N VAL A 505 8.30 -22.09 -9.56
CA VAL A 505 8.22 -20.72 -9.07
C VAL A 505 7.19 -19.91 -9.85
N CYS A 506 7.23 -19.96 -11.18
CA CYS A 506 6.30 -19.20 -12.04
C CYS A 506 4.86 -19.65 -11.83
N LEU A 507 4.59 -20.96 -11.84
CA LEU A 507 3.26 -21.49 -11.53
C LEU A 507 2.81 -21.05 -10.14
N SER A 508 3.68 -21.14 -9.14
CA SER A 508 3.30 -20.78 -7.78
C SER A 508 3.06 -19.28 -7.59
N ILE A 509 3.72 -18.41 -8.36
CA ILE A 509 3.48 -16.97 -8.36
C ILE A 509 2.18 -16.66 -9.09
N TYR A 510 2.00 -17.22 -10.28
CA TYR A 510 0.81 -17.06 -11.13
C TYR A 510 -0.48 -17.56 -10.46
N SER A 511 -0.35 -18.49 -9.51
CA SER A 511 -1.47 -19.03 -8.75
C SER A 511 -1.87 -18.17 -7.53
N GLN A 512 -1.34 -16.95 -7.35
CA GLN A 512 -1.61 -16.15 -6.15
C GLN A 512 -1.92 -14.68 -6.50
N PRO A 513 -2.80 -14.00 -5.73
CA PRO A 513 -3.19 -12.61 -5.96
C PRO A 513 -2.11 -11.64 -5.44
N PHE A 514 -0.94 -11.60 -6.06
CA PHE A 514 0.15 -10.71 -5.64
C PHE A 514 -0.19 -9.23 -5.82
N ALA A 515 0.34 -8.36 -4.95
CA ALA A 515 0.12 -6.92 -5.05
C ALA A 515 0.84 -6.27 -6.25
N GLN A 516 0.51 -5.01 -6.56
CA GLN A 516 1.01 -4.27 -7.73
C GLN A 516 2.54 -4.22 -7.88
N GLY A 517 3.30 -4.33 -6.78
CA GLY A 517 4.77 -4.42 -6.81
C GLY A 517 5.29 -5.69 -7.52
N HIS A 518 4.40 -6.62 -7.84
CA HIS A 518 4.67 -7.86 -8.55
C HIS A 518 3.79 -7.97 -9.80
N SER A 519 3.59 -6.88 -10.55
CA SER A 519 2.70 -6.90 -11.72
C SER A 519 3.07 -7.92 -12.80
N TYR A 520 4.31 -8.44 -12.80
CA TYR A 520 4.74 -9.59 -13.61
C TYR A 520 4.03 -10.90 -13.26
N ALA A 521 3.44 -11.02 -12.06
CA ALA A 521 2.81 -12.24 -11.56
C ALA A 521 1.55 -12.64 -12.35
N CYS A 522 0.92 -11.69 -13.05
CA CYS A 522 -0.33 -11.91 -13.77
C CYS A 522 -0.16 -12.53 -15.16
N ASP A 523 1.07 -12.81 -15.59
CA ASP A 523 1.36 -13.36 -16.90
C ASP A 523 2.59 -14.27 -16.81
N LEU A 524 2.47 -15.51 -17.29
CA LEU A 524 3.54 -16.50 -17.11
C LEU A 524 4.82 -16.13 -17.85
N GLN A 525 4.72 -15.49 -19.02
CA GLN A 525 5.88 -15.05 -19.79
C GLN A 525 6.54 -13.84 -19.14
N ASP A 526 5.76 -12.93 -18.56
CA ASP A 526 6.29 -11.81 -17.79
C ASP A 526 6.95 -12.29 -16.48
N CYS A 527 6.39 -13.31 -15.83
CA CYS A 527 6.97 -13.93 -14.66
C CYS A 527 8.29 -14.63 -14.98
N GLU A 528 8.36 -15.37 -16.09
CA GLU A 528 9.58 -15.96 -16.61
C GLU A 528 10.63 -14.89 -16.93
N HIS A 529 10.25 -13.84 -17.68
CA HIS A 529 11.14 -12.73 -18.00
C HIS A 529 11.71 -12.09 -16.73
N PHE A 530 10.86 -11.79 -15.74
CA PHE A 530 11.33 -11.23 -14.46
C PHE A 530 12.25 -12.20 -13.70
N TYR A 531 11.96 -13.50 -13.72
CA TYR A 531 12.83 -14.54 -13.14
C TYR A 531 14.22 -14.52 -13.81
N GLN A 532 14.28 -14.48 -15.14
CA GLN A 532 15.54 -14.42 -15.90
C GLN A 532 16.34 -13.15 -15.58
N GLN A 533 15.67 -12.01 -15.45
CA GLN A 533 16.31 -10.76 -15.02
C GLN A 533 16.85 -10.83 -13.58
N ALA A 534 16.12 -11.47 -12.66
CA ALA A 534 16.59 -11.72 -11.30
C ALA A 534 17.85 -12.62 -11.29
N GLU A 535 17.87 -13.70 -12.08
CA GLU A 535 19.04 -14.57 -12.22
C GLU A 535 20.23 -13.87 -12.86
N ARG A 536 20.01 -13.02 -13.88
CA ARG A 536 21.05 -12.20 -14.51
C ARG A 536 21.69 -11.26 -13.49
N LEU A 537 20.88 -10.58 -12.68
CA LEU A 537 21.38 -9.69 -11.64
C LEU A 537 22.15 -10.44 -10.56
N MET A 538 21.61 -11.56 -10.06
CA MET A 538 22.29 -12.37 -9.06
C MET A 538 23.57 -13.02 -9.61
N THR A 539 23.65 -13.31 -10.92
CA THR A 539 24.88 -13.79 -11.56
C THR A 539 25.97 -12.73 -11.50
N HIS A 540 25.63 -11.45 -11.73
CA HIS A 540 26.57 -10.34 -11.53
C HIS A 540 27.08 -10.27 -10.09
N TRP A 541 26.19 -10.30 -9.09
CA TRP A 541 26.59 -10.26 -7.68
C TRP A 541 27.48 -11.44 -7.27
N ASN A 542 27.17 -12.64 -7.73
CA ASN A 542 28.01 -13.82 -7.49
C ASN A 542 29.38 -13.71 -8.19
N GLY A 543 29.45 -13.07 -9.35
CA GLY A 543 30.68 -12.78 -10.08
C GLY A 543 31.63 -11.82 -9.36
N LEU A 544 31.15 -11.08 -8.35
CA LEU A 544 32.00 -10.27 -7.47
C LEU A 544 32.75 -11.11 -6.42
N HIS A 545 32.47 -12.42 -6.33
CA HIS A 545 33.11 -13.37 -5.40
C HIS A 545 33.08 -12.94 -3.92
N SER A 546 31.99 -12.29 -3.50
CA SER A 546 31.85 -11.84 -2.11
C SER A 546 31.71 -13.03 -1.15
N PRO A 547 32.46 -13.07 -0.03
CA PRO A 547 32.31 -14.08 1.02
C PRO A 547 31.01 -13.94 1.83
N GLN A 548 30.22 -12.90 1.54
CA GLN A 548 28.92 -12.65 2.17
C GLN A 548 27.75 -13.27 1.42
N LEU A 549 27.97 -13.91 0.26
CA LEU A 549 26.93 -14.56 -0.55
C LEU A 549 26.95 -16.08 -0.39
N PHE A 550 25.78 -16.68 -0.14
CA PHE A 550 25.58 -18.13 -0.14
C PHE A 550 24.44 -18.50 -1.06
N ASN A 551 24.70 -19.39 -2.03
CA ASN A 551 23.70 -19.86 -2.98
C ASN A 551 23.12 -21.19 -2.50
N LEU A 552 21.80 -21.23 -2.33
CA LEU A 552 21.09 -22.44 -1.92
C LEU A 552 19.99 -22.79 -2.93
N GLN A 553 20.09 -24.00 -3.48
CA GLN A 553 19.04 -24.59 -4.31
C GLN A 553 18.00 -25.27 -3.40
N TYR A 554 16.73 -24.91 -3.55
CA TYR A 554 15.62 -25.44 -2.75
C TYR A 554 15.54 -26.98 -2.80
N GLU A 555 15.63 -27.55 -4.00
CA GLU A 555 15.55 -29.00 -4.21
C GLU A 555 16.69 -29.76 -3.52
N ASN A 556 17.85 -29.12 -3.37
CA ASN A 556 18.98 -29.70 -2.65
C ASN A 556 18.71 -29.74 -1.14
N LEU A 557 18.18 -28.64 -0.58
CA LEU A 557 17.76 -28.59 0.82
C LEU A 557 16.68 -29.65 1.12
N VAL A 558 15.72 -29.83 0.22
CA VAL A 558 14.66 -30.85 0.40
C VAL A 558 15.22 -32.28 0.34
N ARG A 559 16.15 -32.56 -0.56
CA ARG A 559 16.72 -33.91 -0.74
C ARG A 559 17.72 -34.29 0.36
N GLN A 560 18.48 -33.33 0.88
CA GLN A 560 19.53 -33.55 1.89
C GLN A 560 19.46 -32.47 2.99
N PRO A 561 18.39 -32.44 3.81
CA PRO A 561 18.11 -31.35 4.74
C PRO A 561 19.22 -31.17 5.77
N ASP A 562 19.72 -32.23 6.39
CA ASP A 562 20.80 -32.15 7.40
C ASP A 562 22.06 -31.47 6.86
N TYR A 563 22.51 -31.88 5.67
CA TYR A 563 23.73 -31.36 5.06
C TYR A 563 23.61 -29.88 4.71
N TYR A 564 22.56 -29.50 3.97
CA TYR A 564 22.42 -28.13 3.51
C TYR A 564 22.01 -27.16 4.63
N ALA A 565 21.22 -27.61 5.61
CA ALA A 565 20.89 -26.80 6.78
C ALA A 565 22.13 -26.56 7.66
N GLN A 566 23.00 -27.56 7.83
CA GLN A 566 24.28 -27.36 8.52
C GLN A 566 25.15 -26.31 7.82
N GLN A 567 25.36 -26.44 6.51
CA GLN A 567 26.16 -25.47 5.73
C GLN A 567 25.59 -24.04 5.81
N LEU A 568 24.26 -23.92 5.71
CA LEU A 568 23.55 -22.65 5.84
C LEU A 568 23.78 -21.99 7.22
N VAL A 569 23.61 -22.76 8.29
CA VAL A 569 23.74 -22.26 9.68
C VAL A 569 25.18 -21.85 9.96
N GLU A 570 26.15 -22.68 9.56
CA GLU A 570 27.58 -22.39 9.73
C GLU A 570 28.03 -21.17 8.91
N PHE A 571 27.50 -20.98 7.69
CA PHE A 571 27.76 -19.79 6.88
C PHE A 571 27.34 -18.49 7.57
N CYS A 572 26.23 -18.53 8.32
CA CYS A 572 25.76 -17.42 9.14
C CYS A 572 26.58 -17.18 10.42
N GLY A 573 27.61 -18.00 10.69
CA GLY A 573 28.39 -17.93 11.94
C GLY A 573 27.66 -18.51 13.15
N LEU A 574 26.61 -19.29 12.93
CA LEU A 574 25.84 -19.95 13.99
C LEU A 574 26.32 -21.39 14.20
N LYS A 575 26.07 -21.94 15.39
CA LYS A 575 26.42 -23.33 15.71
C LYS A 575 25.28 -24.27 15.31
N TRP A 576 25.56 -25.20 14.40
CA TRP A 576 24.61 -26.23 13.98
C TRP A 576 24.11 -27.09 15.13
N GLN A 577 22.81 -27.39 15.12
CA GLN A 577 22.15 -28.35 15.99
C GLN A 577 20.99 -29.05 15.23
N PRO A 578 20.76 -30.36 15.40
CA PRO A 578 19.72 -31.08 14.65
C PRO A 578 18.30 -30.49 14.77
N HIS A 579 17.96 -29.88 15.92
CA HIS A 579 16.64 -29.29 16.15
C HIS A 579 16.29 -28.14 15.20
N TYR A 580 17.26 -27.62 14.42
CA TYR A 580 17.00 -26.61 13.40
C TYR A 580 16.02 -27.11 12.31
N LEU A 581 15.92 -28.43 12.12
CA LEU A 581 14.95 -29.06 11.21
C LEU A 581 13.55 -29.26 11.83
N ASP A 582 13.40 -29.08 13.14
CA ASP A 582 12.11 -29.13 13.84
C ASP A 582 11.33 -27.80 13.76
N PHE A 583 11.69 -26.93 12.80
CA PHE A 583 11.15 -25.58 12.67
C PHE A 583 9.63 -25.49 12.57
N HIS A 584 9.00 -26.56 12.07
CA HIS A 584 7.56 -26.69 11.86
C HIS A 584 6.77 -26.76 13.18
N GLN A 585 7.44 -27.10 14.29
CA GLN A 585 6.84 -27.09 15.63
C GLN A 585 6.65 -25.66 16.17
N ASN A 586 7.33 -24.67 15.58
CA ASN A 586 7.17 -23.28 15.95
C ASN A 586 5.96 -22.64 15.25
N ILE A 587 4.90 -22.41 16.02
CA ILE A 587 3.60 -21.87 15.54
C ILE A 587 3.56 -20.35 15.35
N SER A 588 4.69 -19.64 15.45
CA SER A 588 4.71 -18.19 15.21
C SER A 588 4.08 -17.83 13.86
N PRO A 589 3.29 -16.74 13.76
CA PRO A 589 2.76 -16.24 12.49
C PRO A 589 3.81 -15.99 11.40
N SER A 590 3.43 -16.15 10.13
CA SER A 590 4.22 -15.67 8.97
C SER A 590 3.29 -15.02 7.94
N PHE A 591 3.57 -13.76 7.58
CA PHE A 591 2.75 -12.98 6.66
C PHE A 591 3.10 -13.28 5.19
N THR A 592 3.19 -14.55 4.83
CA THR A 592 3.58 -14.99 3.48
C THR A 592 2.59 -16.00 2.94
N PHE A 593 2.44 -16.08 1.61
CA PHE A 593 1.66 -17.14 0.97
C PHE A 593 2.19 -18.55 1.29
N SER A 594 3.43 -18.67 1.81
CA SER A 594 4.10 -19.93 2.12
C SER A 594 3.87 -20.41 3.55
N GLU A 595 3.06 -19.71 4.33
CA GLU A 595 2.97 -19.91 5.78
C GLU A 595 2.46 -21.29 6.19
N MET A 596 1.43 -21.85 5.53
CA MET A 596 0.98 -23.22 5.84
C MET A 596 2.05 -24.28 5.55
N ALA A 597 2.90 -24.04 4.55
CA ALA A 597 3.95 -24.96 4.17
C ALA A 597 4.97 -25.18 5.29
N VAL A 598 5.30 -24.10 6.00
CA VAL A 598 6.34 -24.12 7.03
C VAL A 598 5.81 -24.55 8.40
N ARG A 599 4.51 -24.86 8.50
CA ARG A 599 3.89 -25.56 9.64
C ARG A 599 3.94 -27.07 9.49
N GLN A 600 4.51 -27.57 8.40
CA GLN A 600 4.73 -28.99 8.12
C GLN A 600 6.24 -29.28 8.02
N PRO A 601 6.67 -30.53 8.27
CA PRO A 601 8.03 -30.97 7.96
C PRO A 601 8.42 -30.69 6.50
N ILE A 602 9.71 -30.71 6.20
CA ILE A 602 10.19 -30.54 4.81
C ILE A 602 9.61 -31.67 3.94
N THR A 603 8.88 -31.32 2.89
CA THR A 603 8.28 -32.28 1.94
C THR A 603 8.74 -32.04 0.51
N ALA A 604 8.74 -33.13 -0.29
CA ALA A 604 9.04 -33.10 -1.72
C ALA A 604 7.82 -32.78 -2.60
N GLU A 605 6.62 -32.68 -2.04
CA GLU A 605 5.34 -32.49 -2.76
C GLU A 605 5.33 -31.27 -3.69
N ARG A 606 6.15 -30.26 -3.36
CA ARG A 606 6.24 -29.02 -4.11
C ARG A 606 7.28 -29.06 -5.23
N ILE A 607 8.09 -30.11 -5.31
CA ILE A 607 9.06 -30.27 -6.38
C ILE A 607 8.34 -30.86 -7.59
N ASN A 608 8.51 -30.23 -8.74
CA ASN A 608 7.89 -30.62 -10.01
C ASN A 608 6.35 -30.58 -10.01
N ARG A 609 5.72 -29.79 -9.12
CA ARG A 609 4.26 -29.60 -9.10
C ARG A 609 3.75 -29.08 -10.44
N TRP A 610 4.56 -28.28 -11.14
CA TRP A 610 4.23 -27.75 -12.46
C TRP A 610 3.90 -28.83 -13.52
N GLN A 611 4.41 -30.07 -13.37
CA GLN A 611 4.20 -31.14 -14.35
C GLN A 611 2.72 -31.51 -14.50
N ALA A 612 1.93 -31.46 -13.43
CA ALA A 612 0.49 -31.72 -13.49
C ALA A 612 -0.28 -30.66 -14.32
N PHE A 613 0.29 -29.45 -14.44
CA PHE A 613 -0.27 -28.34 -15.19
C PHE A 613 0.27 -28.23 -16.62
N GLN A 614 1.31 -28.99 -16.96
CA GLN A 614 2.07 -28.84 -18.21
C GLN A 614 1.19 -28.93 -19.46
N ALA A 615 0.20 -29.84 -19.47
CA ALA A 615 -0.70 -30.02 -20.60
C ALA A 615 -1.64 -28.81 -20.85
N TYR A 616 -1.88 -27.99 -19.83
CA TYR A 616 -2.86 -26.90 -19.85
C TYR A 616 -2.19 -25.51 -19.85
N LEU A 617 -0.93 -25.44 -19.41
CA LEU A 617 -0.06 -24.25 -19.39
C LEU A 617 1.22 -24.51 -20.21
N PRO A 618 1.14 -24.57 -21.56
CA PRO A 618 2.32 -24.76 -22.41
C PRO A 618 3.38 -23.66 -22.22
N GLU A 619 2.98 -22.48 -21.74
CA GLU A 619 3.87 -21.35 -21.44
C GLU A 619 4.94 -21.70 -20.39
N LEU A 620 4.74 -22.74 -19.57
CA LEU A 620 5.74 -23.22 -18.60
C LEU A 620 6.81 -24.13 -19.21
N SER A 621 6.62 -24.63 -20.44
CA SER A 621 7.53 -25.59 -21.07
C SER A 621 8.59 -24.97 -21.99
N GLY A 622 8.61 -23.63 -22.09
CA GLY A 622 9.46 -22.83 -22.97
C GLY A 622 10.88 -22.67 -22.48
#